data_AF-A0A376P578-F1
#
_entry.id   AF-A0A376P578-F1
#
_cell.length_a   1.000
_cell.length_b   1.000
_cell.length_c   1.000
_cell.angle_alpha   90.00
_cell.angle_beta   90.00
_cell.angle_gamma   90.00
#
_symmetry.space_group_name_H-M   'P 1'
#
loop_
_entity.id
_entity.type
_entity.pdbx_description
1 polymer ?
#
loop_
_entity_poly.entity_id
_entity_poly.type
_entity_poly.pdbx_seq_one_letter_code
_entity_poly.pdbx_strand_id
1 'polypeptide(L)'
;MSTDKQVYPLYYEAKNDKVRKRLGIKGGFYWAEAKKLSIAISRGAVAIDDAGYDEDDFKKPVRVNLPVVDDLPPEGVFDTEFCNRYEKGGEDGITMVFIASSPSVQDKPASTDNTNVNGEDMTEIEENMLLPVSGQELPIRWLAQHGSEKPVTHVSRDELQALHIARDEELPAVTALAVSHKTSLLDPLEIRDLHKLVRDTDKVFPNPGNSNLGLMTAFFEAYLDANYTDRGLLTKEWMKGNRVSRITRTASGANAGGGNLTDRGEGFVHDLTSLARDVATGVLARSMDVDIYNLHPAHAKRIEEIITENKPPFSVFRDKFITMPGGMDYSRAIVVASVKEAPIGIEVIP
;
A
#
# COMPACT_ATOMS: atom_id res chain seq x y z
N MET A 1 -16.55 54.51 -56.36
CA MET A 1 -15.69 53.47 -55.76
C MET A 1 -16.64 52.48 -55.12
N SER A 2 -16.74 51.25 -55.62
CA SER A 2 -17.59 50.23 -54.98
C SER A 2 -17.09 50.03 -53.55
N THR A 3 -17.97 50.30 -52.60
CA THR A 3 -17.79 50.12 -51.16
C THR A 3 -18.32 48.76 -50.75
N ASP A 4 -18.16 47.74 -51.59
CA ASP A 4 -18.69 46.41 -51.29
C ASP A 4 -17.79 45.73 -50.26
N LYS A 5 -18.13 45.91 -48.99
CA LYS A 5 -17.61 45.08 -47.91
C LYS A 5 -18.31 43.72 -47.99
N GLN A 6 -17.55 42.66 -47.70
CA GLN A 6 -18.09 41.31 -47.56
C GLN A 6 -18.02 40.89 -46.09
N VAL A 7 -18.97 40.07 -45.67
CA VAL A 7 -18.97 39.47 -44.32
C VAL A 7 -18.04 38.27 -44.31
N TYR A 8 -17.10 38.27 -43.35
CA TYR A 8 -16.14 37.20 -43.14
C TYR A 8 -16.30 36.60 -41.74
N PRO A 9 -17.10 35.53 -41.59
CA PRO A 9 -17.13 34.72 -40.37
C PRO A 9 -15.95 33.73 -40.38
N LEU A 10 -15.23 33.71 -39.28
CA LEU A 10 -13.97 32.98 -39.09
C LEU A 10 -14.06 32.13 -37.82
N TYR A 11 -13.70 30.86 -37.95
CA TYR A 11 -13.56 29.93 -36.85
C TYR A 11 -12.08 29.67 -36.57
N TYR A 12 -11.68 29.88 -35.32
CA TYR A 12 -10.32 29.68 -34.82
C TYR A 12 -10.31 28.44 -33.93
N GLU A 13 -9.82 27.32 -34.46
CA GLU A 13 -9.72 26.07 -33.69
C GLU A 13 -8.54 26.15 -32.71
N ALA A 14 -8.70 25.68 -31.48
CA ALA A 14 -7.56 25.51 -30.57
C ALA A 14 -6.48 24.59 -31.18
N LYS A 15 -5.21 24.96 -31.02
CA LYS A 15 -4.07 24.34 -31.70
C LYS A 15 -3.86 22.87 -31.38
N ASN A 16 -4.09 22.47 -30.13
CA ASN A 16 -3.95 21.08 -29.66
C ASN A 16 -4.74 20.86 -28.35
N ASP A 17 -4.82 19.60 -27.90
CA ASP A 17 -5.56 19.24 -26.67
C ASP A 17 -4.95 19.83 -25.40
N LYS A 18 -3.65 20.17 -25.40
CA LYS A 18 -3.02 20.86 -24.27
C LYS A 18 -3.57 22.28 -24.11
N VAL A 19 -3.75 23.01 -25.21
CA VAL A 19 -4.40 24.34 -25.22
C VAL A 19 -5.86 24.22 -24.80
N ARG A 20 -6.60 23.25 -25.36
CA ARG A 20 -8.01 23.01 -25.00
C ARG A 20 -8.21 22.77 -23.52
N LYS A 21 -7.37 21.94 -22.90
CA LYS A 21 -7.42 21.67 -21.45
C LYS A 21 -6.97 22.86 -20.60
N ARG A 22 -5.96 23.62 -21.04
CA ARG A 22 -5.45 24.80 -20.31
C ARG A 22 -6.45 25.95 -20.30
N LEU A 23 -7.08 26.22 -21.44
CA LEU A 23 -8.00 27.35 -21.62
C LEU A 23 -9.47 26.97 -21.40
N GLY A 24 -9.82 25.68 -21.40
CA GLY A 24 -11.20 25.21 -21.25
C GLY A 24 -12.10 25.49 -22.45
N ILE A 25 -11.54 25.78 -23.63
CA ILE A 25 -12.28 26.15 -24.85
C ILE A 25 -11.96 25.20 -26.01
N LYS A 26 -12.93 25.00 -26.91
CA LYS A 26 -12.74 24.23 -28.15
C LYS A 26 -12.11 25.07 -29.27
N GLY A 27 -12.42 26.37 -29.28
CA GLY A 27 -12.03 27.36 -30.28
C GLY A 27 -12.79 28.65 -30.03
N GLY A 28 -12.70 29.60 -30.96
CA GLY A 28 -13.49 30.83 -30.92
C GLY A 28 -14.01 31.24 -32.28
N PHE A 29 -15.09 31.99 -32.26
CA PHE A 29 -15.77 32.52 -33.44
C PHE A 29 -15.61 34.04 -33.50
N TYR A 30 -15.39 34.55 -34.71
CA TYR A 30 -15.25 35.96 -34.98
C TYR A 30 -15.86 36.28 -36.34
N TRP A 31 -16.53 37.41 -36.48
CA TRP A 31 -16.96 37.88 -37.79
C TRP A 31 -16.83 39.40 -37.93
N ALA A 32 -16.54 39.84 -39.15
CA ALA A 32 -16.50 41.25 -39.49
C ALA A 32 -16.77 41.50 -40.98
N GLU A 33 -17.27 42.70 -41.28
CA GLU A 33 -17.30 43.24 -42.63
C GLU A 33 -15.93 43.83 -43.01
N ALA A 34 -15.35 43.32 -44.10
CA ALA A 34 -14.09 43.81 -44.61
C ALA A 34 -14.07 43.87 -46.14
N LYS A 35 -13.11 44.61 -46.70
CA LYS A 35 -12.87 44.65 -48.15
C LYS A 35 -12.14 43.41 -48.67
N LYS A 36 -11.43 42.70 -47.79
CA LYS A 36 -10.60 41.52 -48.11
C LYS A 36 -10.55 40.59 -46.90
N LEU A 37 -10.45 39.28 -47.15
CA LEU A 37 -10.29 38.26 -46.12
C LEU A 37 -9.05 38.50 -45.23
N SER A 38 -7.93 38.93 -45.81
CA SER A 38 -6.70 39.22 -45.03
C SER A 38 -6.90 40.32 -43.98
N ILE A 39 -7.74 41.31 -44.28
CA ILE A 39 -8.07 42.39 -43.34
C ILE A 39 -8.93 41.84 -42.19
N ALA A 40 -9.88 40.95 -42.49
CA ALA A 40 -10.70 40.30 -41.47
C ALA A 40 -9.86 39.38 -40.55
N ILE A 41 -8.90 38.64 -41.11
CA ILE A 41 -7.98 37.81 -40.33
C ILE A 41 -7.12 38.67 -39.39
N SER A 42 -6.51 39.75 -39.89
CA SER A 42 -5.71 40.64 -39.04
C SER A 42 -6.52 41.30 -37.92
N ARG A 43 -7.80 41.64 -38.17
CA ARG A 43 -8.68 42.16 -37.12
C ARG A 43 -9.13 41.09 -36.13
N GLY A 44 -9.29 39.84 -36.60
CA GLY A 44 -9.55 38.70 -35.72
C GLY A 44 -8.41 38.44 -34.75
N ALA A 45 -7.15 38.54 -35.21
CA ALA A 45 -5.98 38.44 -34.33
C ALA A 45 -5.98 39.50 -33.21
N VAL A 46 -6.33 40.74 -33.54
CA VAL A 46 -6.48 41.82 -32.54
C VAL A 46 -7.62 41.50 -31.56
N ALA A 47 -8.75 40.99 -32.06
CA ALA A 47 -9.88 40.62 -31.21
C ALA A 47 -9.58 39.44 -30.27
N ILE A 48 -8.68 38.52 -30.66
CA ILE A 48 -8.20 37.42 -29.81
C ILE A 48 -7.37 37.98 -28.64
N ASP A 49 -6.43 38.90 -28.93
CA ASP A 49 -5.60 39.57 -27.93
C ASP A 49 -6.45 40.43 -26.97
N ASP A 50 -7.39 41.21 -27.50
CA ASP A 50 -8.34 42.01 -26.73
C ASP A 50 -9.23 41.14 -25.82
N ALA A 51 -9.53 39.90 -26.22
CA ALA A 51 -10.26 38.91 -25.43
C ALA A 51 -9.38 38.18 -24.39
N GLY A 52 -8.08 38.50 -24.33
CA GLY A 52 -7.14 37.96 -23.35
C GLY A 52 -6.54 36.59 -23.73
N TYR A 53 -6.58 36.21 -25.00
CA TYR A 53 -6.00 34.97 -25.50
C TYR A 53 -4.77 35.22 -26.38
N ASP A 54 -3.88 34.23 -26.48
CA ASP A 54 -2.72 34.27 -27.38
C ASP A 54 -3.11 33.77 -28.78
N GLU A 55 -2.81 34.52 -29.84
CA GLU A 55 -3.06 34.09 -31.23
C GLU A 55 -2.36 32.75 -31.54
N ASP A 56 -1.19 32.51 -30.95
CA ASP A 56 -0.41 31.28 -31.15
C ASP A 56 -1.06 30.03 -30.55
N ASP A 57 -2.11 30.19 -29.73
CA ASP A 57 -2.92 29.10 -29.18
C ASP A 57 -3.95 28.57 -30.18
N PHE A 58 -4.18 29.25 -31.30
CA PHE A 58 -5.15 28.86 -32.31
C PHE A 58 -4.47 28.41 -33.62
N LYS A 59 -5.18 27.58 -34.38
CA LYS A 59 -4.84 27.26 -35.77
C LYS A 59 -5.23 28.45 -36.66
N LYS A 60 -4.70 28.45 -37.88
CA LYS A 60 -5.12 29.43 -38.91
C LYS A 60 -6.65 29.41 -39.06
N PRO A 61 -7.31 30.58 -39.12
CA PRO A 61 -8.76 30.64 -39.18
C PRO A 61 -9.31 29.99 -40.44
N VAL A 62 -10.42 29.28 -40.27
CA VAL A 62 -11.20 28.71 -41.37
C VAL A 62 -12.43 29.58 -41.58
N ARG A 63 -12.73 29.92 -42.84
CA ARG A 63 -13.96 30.63 -43.17
C ARG A 63 -15.14 29.66 -43.09
N VAL A 64 -16.19 30.07 -42.41
CA VAL A 64 -17.41 29.27 -42.19
C VAL A 64 -18.63 29.96 -42.81
N ASN A 65 -19.81 29.36 -42.77
CA ASN A 65 -21.04 30.04 -43.12
C ASN A 65 -21.47 30.97 -41.98
N LEU A 66 -21.99 32.17 -42.29
CA LEU A 66 -22.46 33.09 -41.26
C LEU A 66 -23.74 32.51 -40.62
N PRO A 67 -23.75 32.23 -39.30
CA PRO A 67 -24.91 31.65 -38.65
C PRO A 67 -26.04 32.69 -38.55
N VAL A 68 -27.27 32.29 -38.87
CA VAL A 68 -28.47 33.13 -38.67
C VAL A 68 -29.14 32.66 -37.38
N VAL A 69 -28.64 33.17 -36.25
CA VAL A 69 -29.04 32.78 -34.89
C VAL A 69 -29.15 34.02 -33.99
N ASP A 70 -30.04 33.96 -33.00
CA ASP A 70 -30.36 35.12 -32.14
C ASP A 70 -29.22 35.52 -31.19
N ASP A 71 -28.30 34.60 -30.91
CA ASP A 71 -27.17 34.76 -29.97
C ASP A 71 -25.81 34.89 -30.68
N LEU A 72 -25.81 35.34 -31.94
CA LEU A 72 -24.60 35.65 -32.69
C LEU A 72 -23.83 36.78 -31.99
N PRO A 73 -22.51 36.64 -31.74
CA PRO A 73 -21.73 37.69 -31.08
C PRO A 73 -21.71 38.98 -31.91
N PRO A 74 -21.51 40.16 -31.29
CA PRO A 74 -21.39 41.42 -32.02
C PRO A 74 -20.24 41.40 -33.04
N GLU A 75 -20.38 42.18 -34.11
CA GLU A 75 -19.32 42.32 -35.12
C GLU A 75 -17.99 42.75 -34.46
N GLY A 76 -16.90 42.07 -34.80
CA GLY A 76 -15.57 42.39 -34.30
C GLY A 76 -15.23 41.79 -32.94
N VAL A 77 -16.15 41.08 -32.28
CA VAL A 77 -15.90 40.41 -30.99
C VAL A 77 -15.46 38.96 -31.21
N PHE A 78 -14.41 38.54 -30.50
CA PHE A 78 -14.00 37.14 -30.44
C PHE A 78 -14.76 36.43 -29.31
N ASP A 79 -15.56 35.42 -29.66
CA ASP A 79 -16.42 34.71 -28.72
C ASP A 79 -16.10 33.21 -28.67
N THR A 80 -15.63 32.74 -27.52
CA THR A 80 -15.36 31.32 -27.24
C THR A 80 -16.59 30.57 -26.74
N GLU A 81 -17.54 31.27 -26.11
CA GLU A 81 -18.80 30.69 -25.62
C GLU A 81 -19.75 30.35 -26.77
N PHE A 82 -19.72 31.14 -27.86
CA PHE A 82 -20.40 30.78 -29.10
C PHE A 82 -19.96 29.38 -29.59
N CYS A 83 -18.66 29.07 -29.52
CA CYS A 83 -18.12 27.76 -29.88
C CYS A 83 -18.38 26.64 -28.84
N ASN A 84 -18.89 26.98 -27.65
CA ASN A 84 -19.41 25.98 -26.71
C ASN A 84 -20.83 25.56 -27.09
N ARG A 85 -21.62 26.48 -27.66
CA ARG A 85 -23.01 26.26 -28.10
C ARG A 85 -23.13 25.83 -29.55
N TYR A 86 -22.11 26.07 -30.38
CA TYR A 86 -22.12 25.76 -31.80
C TYR A 86 -20.81 25.10 -32.23
N GLU A 87 -20.87 24.10 -33.11
CA GLU A 87 -19.69 23.45 -33.69
C GLU A 87 -19.77 23.38 -35.21
N LYS A 88 -18.59 23.34 -35.86
CA LYS A 88 -18.51 23.09 -37.31
C LYS A 88 -19.10 21.73 -37.65
N GLY A 89 -20.12 21.73 -38.49
CA GLY A 89 -20.83 20.54 -38.93
C GLY A 89 -21.63 20.83 -40.20
N GLY A 90 -22.74 20.12 -40.35
CA GLY A 90 -23.53 20.11 -41.59
C GLY A 90 -22.90 19.24 -42.68
N GLU A 91 -23.65 18.96 -43.74
CA GLU A 91 -23.16 18.15 -44.88
C GLU A 91 -21.97 18.81 -45.60
N ASP A 92 -21.77 20.12 -45.42
CA ASP A 92 -20.68 20.90 -46.00
C ASP A 92 -19.45 21.06 -45.08
N GLY A 93 -19.54 20.63 -43.82
CA GLY A 93 -18.45 20.68 -42.84
C GLY A 93 -17.99 22.09 -42.41
N ILE A 94 -18.69 23.14 -42.84
CA ILE A 94 -18.36 24.56 -42.57
C ILE A 94 -19.56 25.36 -42.03
N THR A 95 -20.70 24.70 -41.81
CA THR A 95 -21.86 25.32 -41.17
C THR A 95 -21.74 25.20 -39.65
N MET A 96 -22.01 26.28 -38.91
CA MET A 96 -22.08 26.22 -37.44
C MET A 96 -23.42 25.61 -37.03
N VAL A 97 -23.39 24.42 -36.45
CA VAL A 97 -24.59 23.69 -35.99
C VAL A 97 -24.74 23.88 -34.49
N PHE A 98 -25.95 24.21 -34.04
CA PHE A 98 -26.26 24.36 -32.62
C PHE A 98 -26.13 23.01 -31.90
N ILE A 99 -25.36 23.01 -30.82
CA ILE A 99 -25.24 21.92 -29.86
C ILE A 99 -25.98 22.42 -28.62
N ALA A 100 -27.13 21.81 -28.32
CA ALA A 100 -27.96 22.23 -27.20
C ALA A 100 -27.14 22.32 -25.89
N SER A 101 -27.08 23.51 -25.29
CA SER A 101 -26.53 23.71 -23.94
C SER A 101 -27.26 22.80 -22.96
N SER A 102 -26.54 21.89 -22.29
CA SER A 102 -27.10 21.07 -21.21
C SER A 102 -27.70 21.95 -20.12
N PRO A 103 -29.00 21.83 -19.79
CA PRO A 103 -29.42 21.95 -18.42
C PRO A 103 -28.99 20.67 -17.69
N SER A 104 -28.51 20.85 -16.49
CA SER A 104 -28.48 19.82 -15.47
C SER A 104 -29.74 18.92 -15.50
N VAL A 105 -29.53 17.61 -15.39
CA VAL A 105 -30.51 16.55 -15.04
C VAL A 105 -31.46 16.08 -16.15
N GLN A 106 -31.13 14.87 -16.64
CA GLN A 106 -31.99 13.76 -17.10
C GLN A 106 -32.77 13.84 -18.43
N ASP A 107 -32.68 12.70 -19.13
CA ASP A 107 -33.52 12.14 -20.20
C ASP A 107 -33.27 12.51 -21.69
N LYS A 108 -32.30 11.82 -22.31
CA LYS A 108 -32.49 11.02 -23.56
C LYS A 108 -31.32 10.03 -23.77
N PRO A 109 -31.55 8.88 -24.44
CA PRO A 109 -30.72 7.69 -24.31
C PRO A 109 -29.35 7.90 -24.93
N ALA A 110 -28.32 7.41 -24.23
CA ALA A 110 -26.95 7.40 -24.68
C ALA A 110 -26.86 6.82 -26.10
N SER A 111 -26.09 7.48 -26.96
CA SER A 111 -25.48 6.81 -28.11
C SER A 111 -24.57 5.73 -27.52
N THR A 112 -25.02 4.48 -27.58
CA THR A 112 -24.43 3.28 -26.97
C THR A 112 -23.29 2.69 -27.80
N ASP A 113 -22.53 3.50 -28.51
CA ASP A 113 -21.28 3.01 -29.11
C ASP A 113 -20.16 3.61 -28.28
N ASN A 114 -20.00 3.05 -27.08
CA ASN A 114 -18.82 3.21 -26.26
C ASN A 114 -17.64 2.59 -27.00
N THR A 115 -17.11 3.25 -28.03
CA THR A 115 -16.02 2.71 -28.84
C THR A 115 -14.75 3.55 -28.67
N ASN A 116 -13.59 2.90 -28.67
CA ASN A 116 -12.30 3.58 -28.55
C ASN A 116 -11.93 4.31 -29.85
N VAL A 117 -10.78 5.00 -29.88
CA VAL A 117 -10.31 5.73 -31.09
C VAL A 117 -10.10 4.85 -32.33
N ASN A 118 -10.09 3.53 -32.17
CA ASN A 118 -10.00 2.52 -33.24
C ASN A 118 -11.37 1.90 -33.60
N GLY A 119 -12.46 2.34 -32.96
CA GLY A 119 -13.80 1.79 -33.16
C GLY A 119 -14.08 0.48 -32.42
N GLU A 120 -13.21 0.07 -31.49
CA GLU A 120 -13.41 -1.14 -30.68
C GLU A 120 -14.33 -0.84 -29.49
N ASP A 121 -15.24 -1.76 -29.17
CA ASP A 121 -16.17 -1.66 -28.06
C ASP A 121 -15.43 -1.56 -26.70
N MET A 122 -15.55 -0.41 -26.06
CA MET A 122 -15.06 -0.07 -24.73
C MET A 122 -15.82 -0.80 -23.63
N THR A 123 -17.04 -1.31 -23.83
CA THR A 123 -17.71 -2.12 -22.79
C THR A 123 -16.85 -3.34 -22.49
N GLU A 124 -16.43 -4.07 -23.52
CA GLU A 124 -15.58 -5.24 -23.35
C GLU A 124 -14.21 -4.87 -22.76
N ILE A 125 -13.66 -3.69 -23.10
CA ILE A 125 -12.37 -3.23 -22.56
C ILE A 125 -12.49 -2.84 -21.08
N GLU A 126 -13.54 -2.12 -20.70
CA GLU A 126 -13.81 -1.71 -19.32
C GLU A 126 -14.15 -2.91 -18.43
N GLU A 127 -14.89 -3.89 -18.95
CA GLU A 127 -15.16 -5.15 -18.26
C GLU A 127 -13.89 -5.98 -18.03
N ASN A 128 -12.94 -5.95 -18.98
CA ASN A 128 -11.66 -6.64 -18.87
C ASN A 128 -10.59 -5.85 -18.09
N MET A 129 -10.87 -4.60 -17.69
CA MET A 129 -9.90 -3.77 -16.98
C MET A 129 -9.73 -4.24 -15.53
N LEU A 130 -8.49 -4.55 -15.14
CA LEU A 130 -8.18 -4.92 -13.77
C LEU A 130 -8.00 -3.68 -12.89
N LEU A 131 -8.63 -3.69 -11.73
CA LEU A 131 -8.65 -2.59 -10.76
C LEU A 131 -7.58 -2.81 -9.68
N PRO A 132 -6.78 -1.78 -9.33
CA PRO A 132 -5.74 -1.93 -8.32
C PRO A 132 -6.33 -2.09 -6.93
N VAL A 133 -5.92 -3.16 -6.23
CA VAL A 133 -6.31 -3.45 -4.85
C VAL A 133 -5.75 -2.40 -3.88
N SER A 134 -4.58 -1.83 -4.18
CA SER A 134 -3.93 -0.83 -3.32
C SER A 134 -4.75 0.45 -3.12
N GLY A 135 -5.66 0.78 -4.04
CA GLY A 135 -6.56 1.92 -3.93
C GLY A 135 -7.83 1.65 -3.13
N GLN A 136 -8.04 0.42 -2.66
CA GLN A 136 -9.25 0.02 -1.93
C GLN A 136 -9.08 0.22 -0.41
N GLU A 137 -10.20 0.18 0.32
CA GLU A 137 -10.18 0.21 1.79
C GLU A 137 -9.41 -0.97 2.37
N LEU A 138 -8.79 -0.76 3.53
CA LEU A 138 -7.94 -1.77 4.19
C LEU A 138 -8.63 -3.15 4.40
N PRO A 139 -9.92 -3.25 4.80
CA PRO A 139 -10.59 -4.55 4.90
C PRO A 139 -10.70 -5.28 3.56
N ILE A 140 -10.94 -4.55 2.46
CA ILE A 140 -10.99 -5.12 1.10
C ILE A 140 -9.60 -5.56 0.65
N ARG A 141 -8.59 -4.72 0.92
CA ARG A 141 -7.18 -5.08 0.69
C ARG A 141 -6.80 -6.35 1.45
N TRP A 142 -7.22 -6.48 2.70
CA TRP A 142 -6.99 -7.66 3.54
C TRP A 142 -7.65 -8.91 2.96
N LEU A 143 -8.95 -8.84 2.65
CA LEU A 143 -9.72 -9.93 2.07
C LEU A 143 -9.15 -10.40 0.74
N ALA A 144 -8.76 -9.47 -0.14
CA ALA A 144 -8.14 -9.80 -1.41
C ALA A 144 -6.84 -10.64 -1.25
N GLN A 145 -6.14 -10.52 -0.11
CA GLN A 145 -4.96 -11.35 0.15
C GLN A 145 -5.26 -12.67 0.85
N HIS A 146 -6.42 -12.79 1.50
CA HIS A 146 -6.78 -13.95 2.28
C HIS A 146 -6.84 -15.20 1.40
N GLY A 147 -6.18 -16.29 1.82
CA GLY A 147 -6.13 -17.54 1.05
C GLY A 147 -5.33 -17.51 -0.26
N SER A 148 -4.79 -16.36 -0.68
CA SER A 148 -4.04 -16.27 -1.95
C SER A 148 -2.59 -16.76 -1.80
N GLU A 149 -2.12 -17.56 -2.77
CA GLU A 149 -0.73 -18.02 -2.83
C GLU A 149 0.26 -16.87 -3.11
N LYS A 150 -0.14 -15.89 -3.93
CA LYS A 150 0.68 -14.75 -4.37
C LYS A 150 0.01 -13.43 -4.01
N PRO A 151 0.77 -12.33 -3.83
CA PRO A 151 0.18 -11.01 -3.60
C PRO A 151 -0.78 -10.62 -4.73
N VAL A 152 -2.04 -10.34 -4.37
CA VAL A 152 -3.08 -9.89 -5.30
C VAL A 152 -3.00 -8.38 -5.42
N THR A 153 -2.49 -7.89 -6.55
CA THR A 153 -2.30 -6.44 -6.78
C THR A 153 -3.46 -5.81 -7.54
N HIS A 154 -4.13 -6.59 -8.38
CA HIS A 154 -5.28 -6.16 -9.17
C HIS A 154 -6.33 -7.27 -9.20
N VAL A 155 -7.59 -6.88 -9.35
CA VAL A 155 -8.77 -7.78 -9.43
C VAL A 155 -9.71 -7.28 -10.52
N SER A 156 -10.54 -8.16 -11.07
CA SER A 156 -11.63 -7.74 -11.97
C SER A 156 -12.68 -6.92 -11.21
N ARG A 157 -13.58 -6.27 -11.96
CA ARG A 157 -14.70 -5.53 -11.36
C ARG A 157 -15.63 -6.45 -10.57
N ASP A 158 -15.93 -7.63 -11.12
CA ASP A 158 -16.79 -8.63 -10.47
C ASP A 158 -16.14 -9.18 -9.19
N GLU A 159 -14.83 -9.45 -9.23
CA GLU A 159 -14.07 -9.87 -8.06
C GLU A 159 -14.06 -8.79 -6.98
N LEU A 160 -13.87 -7.51 -7.36
CA LEU A 160 -13.94 -6.41 -6.41
C LEU A 160 -15.32 -6.30 -5.77
N GLN A 161 -16.39 -6.42 -6.56
CA GLN A 161 -17.76 -6.43 -6.05
C GLN A 161 -17.99 -7.61 -5.09
N ALA A 162 -17.51 -8.80 -5.44
CA ALA A 162 -17.56 -9.97 -4.58
C ALA A 162 -16.84 -9.74 -3.25
N LEU A 163 -15.65 -9.13 -3.26
CA LEU A 163 -14.92 -8.78 -2.03
C LEU A 163 -15.69 -7.79 -1.15
N HIS A 164 -16.38 -6.81 -1.74
CA HIS A 164 -17.22 -5.87 -0.99
C HIS A 164 -18.42 -6.56 -0.34
N ILE A 165 -19.05 -7.53 -1.02
CA ILE A 165 -20.15 -8.33 -0.49
C ILE A 165 -19.64 -9.27 0.62
N ALA A 166 -18.52 -9.94 0.38
CA ALA A 166 -17.89 -10.87 1.30
C ALA A 166 -17.35 -10.21 2.58
N ARG A 167 -17.27 -8.87 2.63
CA ARG A 167 -16.69 -8.15 3.76
C ARG A 167 -17.31 -8.54 5.11
N ASP A 168 -18.62 -8.64 5.17
CA ASP A 168 -19.32 -8.90 6.43
C ASP A 168 -19.52 -10.41 6.70
N GLU A 169 -19.44 -11.24 5.66
CA GLU A 169 -19.68 -12.69 5.74
C GLU A 169 -18.39 -13.52 5.89
N GLU A 170 -17.34 -13.17 5.15
CA GLU A 170 -16.09 -13.93 5.07
C GLU A 170 -14.98 -13.37 5.95
N LEU A 171 -14.98 -12.06 6.27
CA LEU A 171 -14.00 -11.51 7.21
C LEU A 171 -14.47 -11.76 8.64
N PRO A 172 -13.76 -12.58 9.44
CA PRO A 172 -14.18 -12.87 10.80
C PRO A 172 -14.22 -11.58 11.63
N ALA A 173 -15.27 -11.38 12.43
CA ALA A 173 -15.52 -10.13 13.14
C ALA A 173 -14.33 -9.65 14.00
N VAL A 174 -13.62 -10.57 14.66
CA VAL A 174 -12.43 -10.25 15.44
C VAL A 174 -11.25 -9.80 14.57
N THR A 175 -11.10 -10.37 13.38
CA THR A 175 -10.09 -9.95 12.39
C THR A 175 -10.43 -8.56 11.85
N ALA A 176 -11.69 -8.32 11.45
CA ALA A 176 -12.15 -7.01 11.00
C ALA A 176 -11.91 -5.92 12.06
N LEU A 177 -12.19 -6.24 13.32
CA LEU A 177 -11.94 -5.34 14.45
C LEU A 177 -10.45 -5.09 14.67
N ALA A 178 -9.61 -6.13 14.59
CA ALA A 178 -8.15 -6.01 14.74
C ALA A 178 -7.53 -5.16 13.63
N VAL A 179 -7.95 -5.37 12.38
CA VAL A 179 -7.53 -4.59 11.21
C VAL A 179 -7.92 -3.13 11.39
N SER A 180 -9.16 -2.86 11.79
CA SER A 180 -9.66 -1.50 12.04
C SER A 180 -8.89 -0.81 13.17
N HIS A 181 -8.63 -1.52 14.27
CA HIS A 181 -7.89 -0.99 15.43
C HIS A 181 -6.41 -0.70 15.13
N LYS A 182 -5.84 -1.33 14.09
CA LYS A 182 -4.45 -1.12 13.66
C LYS A 182 -4.34 -0.43 12.30
N THR A 183 -5.36 0.30 11.88
CA THR A 183 -5.39 1.00 10.59
C THR A 183 -4.14 1.87 10.35
N SER A 184 -3.71 2.67 11.32
CA SER A 184 -2.52 3.53 11.17
C SER A 184 -1.21 2.75 10.94
N LEU A 185 -1.15 1.50 11.39
CA LEU A 185 0.00 0.61 11.21
C LEU A 185 -0.09 -0.17 9.90
N LEU A 186 -1.30 -0.53 9.47
CA LEU A 186 -1.54 -1.44 8.35
C LEU A 186 -1.78 -0.73 7.02
N ASP A 187 -2.42 0.44 7.04
CA ASP A 187 -2.79 1.18 5.83
C ASP A 187 -1.58 1.56 4.95
N PRO A 188 -0.42 2.00 5.52
CA PRO A 188 0.77 2.32 4.73
C PRO A 188 1.48 1.11 4.13
N LEU A 189 1.10 -0.12 4.46
CA LEU A 189 1.80 -1.32 3.98
C LEU A 189 1.62 -1.50 2.48
N GLU A 190 2.72 -1.73 1.76
CA GLU A 190 2.64 -2.23 0.39
C GLU A 190 1.87 -3.55 0.32
N ILE A 191 1.14 -3.79 -0.77
CA ILE A 191 0.34 -5.00 -0.97
C ILE A 191 1.14 -6.28 -0.72
N ARG A 192 2.42 -6.30 -1.09
CA ARG A 192 3.30 -7.45 -0.86
C ARG A 192 3.49 -7.75 0.63
N ASP A 193 3.66 -6.72 1.46
CA ASP A 193 3.94 -6.90 2.89
C ASP A 193 2.64 -7.11 3.68
N LEU A 194 1.53 -6.51 3.23
CA LEU A 194 0.18 -6.88 3.68
C LEU A 194 -0.12 -8.36 3.38
N HIS A 195 0.13 -8.83 2.15
CA HIS A 195 -0.07 -10.24 1.76
C HIS A 195 0.65 -11.21 2.70
N LYS A 196 1.92 -10.94 3.01
CA LYS A 196 2.70 -11.77 3.94
C LYS A 196 2.09 -11.78 5.34
N LEU A 197 1.67 -10.61 5.84
CA LEU A 197 1.01 -10.49 7.14
C LEU A 197 -0.31 -11.26 7.17
N VAL A 198 -1.17 -11.12 6.16
CA VAL A 198 -2.45 -11.84 6.06
C VAL A 198 -2.20 -13.35 6.05
N ARG A 199 -1.35 -13.82 5.14
CA ARG A 199 -0.97 -15.25 5.03
C ARG A 199 -0.43 -15.81 6.34
N ASP A 200 0.40 -15.07 7.05
CA ASP A 200 1.00 -15.54 8.30
C ASP A 200 0.01 -15.40 9.49
N THR A 201 -0.93 -14.46 9.43
CA THR A 201 -2.07 -14.37 10.35
C THR A 201 -2.98 -15.58 10.20
N ASP A 202 -3.30 -15.99 8.98
CA ASP A 202 -4.13 -17.17 8.70
C ASP A 202 -3.52 -18.46 9.28
N LYS A 203 -2.18 -18.58 9.25
CA LYS A 203 -1.46 -19.70 9.86
C LYS A 203 -1.52 -19.69 11.39
N VAL A 204 -1.42 -18.52 12.01
CA VAL A 204 -1.42 -18.37 13.47
C VAL A 204 -2.83 -18.50 14.03
N PHE A 205 -3.84 -18.04 13.30
CA PHE A 205 -5.24 -18.03 13.69
C PHE A 205 -6.10 -18.75 12.64
N PRO A 206 -5.97 -20.09 12.49
CA PRO A 206 -6.74 -20.85 11.51
C PRO A 206 -8.25 -20.86 11.81
N ASN A 207 -8.62 -20.66 13.09
CA ASN A 207 -9.99 -20.49 13.55
C ASN A 207 -10.11 -19.15 14.30
N PRO A 208 -10.14 -18.02 13.59
CA PRO A 208 -10.01 -16.70 14.17
C PRO A 208 -11.11 -16.40 15.20
N GLY A 209 -12.31 -16.96 15.05
CA GLY A 209 -13.40 -16.83 16.03
C GLY A 209 -13.09 -17.34 17.45
N ASN A 210 -12.06 -18.19 17.60
CA ASN A 210 -11.57 -18.65 18.92
C ASN A 210 -10.49 -17.73 19.52
N SER A 211 -10.10 -16.68 18.79
CA SER A 211 -9.14 -15.67 19.24
C SER A 211 -9.84 -14.44 19.80
N ASN A 212 -9.07 -13.45 20.23
CA ASN A 212 -9.57 -12.16 20.67
C ASN A 212 -8.77 -11.00 20.06
N LEU A 213 -9.34 -9.80 20.15
CA LEU A 213 -8.74 -8.58 19.60
C LEU A 213 -7.31 -8.35 20.11
N GLY A 214 -7.07 -8.54 21.40
CA GLY A 214 -5.76 -8.33 22.02
C GLY A 214 -4.67 -9.26 21.47
N LEU A 215 -4.99 -10.55 21.27
CA LEU A 215 -4.04 -11.51 20.70
C LEU A 215 -3.70 -11.22 19.24
N MET A 216 -4.71 -10.90 18.41
CA MET A 216 -4.47 -10.59 17.00
C MET A 216 -3.66 -9.30 16.84
N THR A 217 -4.01 -8.26 17.58
CA THR A 217 -3.30 -6.99 17.53
C THR A 217 -1.87 -7.10 18.05
N ALA A 218 -1.64 -7.88 19.10
CA ALA A 218 -0.29 -8.17 19.59
C ALA A 218 0.55 -8.95 18.55
N PHE A 219 -0.05 -9.87 17.80
CA PHE A 219 0.63 -10.53 16.68
C PHE A 219 1.00 -9.55 15.58
N PHE A 220 0.09 -8.65 15.18
CA PHE A 220 0.37 -7.65 14.14
C PHE A 220 1.55 -6.76 14.53
N GLU A 221 1.57 -6.27 15.77
CA GLU A 221 2.67 -5.46 16.30
C GLU A 221 3.99 -6.22 16.31
N ALA A 222 4.01 -7.42 16.89
CA ALA A 222 5.20 -8.26 16.94
C ALA A 222 5.72 -8.60 15.54
N TYR A 223 4.82 -8.90 14.59
CA TYR A 223 5.18 -9.27 13.22
C TYR A 223 5.77 -8.08 12.44
N LEU A 224 5.19 -6.90 12.60
CA LEU A 224 5.64 -5.71 11.87
C LEU A 224 6.90 -5.10 12.47
N ASP A 225 7.09 -5.19 13.80
CA ASP A 225 8.34 -4.82 14.48
C ASP A 225 9.48 -5.82 14.20
N ALA A 226 9.15 -7.09 13.95
CA ALA A 226 10.14 -8.10 13.61
C ALA A 226 10.84 -7.82 12.27
N ASN A 227 12.16 -8.05 12.26
CA ASN A 227 12.97 -8.05 11.04
C ASN A 227 12.37 -9.02 10.00
N TYR A 228 12.47 -8.69 8.71
CA TYR A 228 11.91 -9.53 7.64
C TYR A 228 12.41 -10.98 7.67
N THR A 229 13.63 -11.22 8.14
CA THR A 229 14.20 -12.57 8.30
C THR A 229 13.64 -13.33 9.51
N ASP A 230 13.10 -12.61 10.49
CA ASP A 230 12.55 -13.15 11.73
C ASP A 230 11.06 -13.46 11.65
N ARG A 231 10.32 -12.78 10.77
CA ARG A 231 8.86 -12.95 10.63
C ARG A 231 8.43 -14.40 10.50
N GLY A 232 9.13 -15.19 9.69
CA GLY A 232 8.83 -16.62 9.54
C GLY A 232 9.10 -17.46 10.80
N LEU A 233 10.09 -17.09 11.61
CA LEU A 233 10.35 -17.73 12.91
C LEU A 233 9.29 -17.30 13.93
N LEU A 234 8.96 -16.01 13.97
CA LEU A 234 7.92 -15.45 14.83
C LEU A 234 6.57 -16.15 14.58
N THR A 235 6.16 -16.29 13.32
CA THR A 235 4.94 -17.03 12.95
C THR A 235 4.95 -18.45 13.48
N LYS A 236 6.07 -19.19 13.36
CA LYS A 236 6.18 -20.56 13.88
C LYS A 236 6.02 -20.62 15.40
N GLU A 237 6.61 -19.68 16.13
CA GLU A 237 6.46 -19.62 17.59
C GLU A 237 5.01 -19.32 17.99
N TRP A 238 4.37 -18.38 17.31
CA TRP A 238 2.95 -18.10 17.55
C TRP A 238 2.04 -19.28 17.18
N MET A 239 2.34 -20.04 16.13
CA MET A 239 1.60 -21.28 15.81
C MET A 239 1.70 -22.33 16.91
N LYS A 240 2.84 -22.41 17.62
CA LYS A 240 3.02 -23.32 18.77
C LYS A 240 2.31 -22.85 20.05
N GLY A 241 1.77 -21.63 20.07
CA GLY A 241 1.20 -21.02 21.27
C GLY A 241 2.12 -20.03 21.98
N ASN A 242 3.39 -19.93 21.56
CA ASN A 242 4.37 -19.04 22.17
C ASN A 242 4.15 -17.60 21.69
N ARG A 243 3.57 -16.76 22.55
CA ARG A 243 3.20 -15.37 22.25
C ARG A 243 4.40 -14.42 22.38
N VAL A 244 5.48 -14.72 21.67
CA VAL A 244 6.73 -13.94 21.71
C VAL A 244 6.57 -12.60 20.99
N SER A 245 7.10 -11.52 21.56
CA SER A 245 7.07 -10.19 20.92
C SER A 245 8.21 -9.96 19.93
N ARG A 246 9.32 -10.70 20.07
CA ARG A 246 10.50 -10.63 19.20
C ARG A 246 11.25 -11.96 19.19
N ILE A 247 12.04 -12.17 18.14
CA ILE A 247 13.02 -13.26 18.10
C ILE A 247 14.33 -12.77 18.71
N THR A 248 14.81 -13.49 19.72
CA THR A 248 16.10 -13.20 20.34
C THR A 248 17.23 -13.64 19.42
N ARG A 249 18.16 -12.72 19.14
CA ARG A 249 19.35 -12.98 18.32
C ARG A 249 20.62 -12.90 19.17
N THR A 250 21.64 -13.68 18.81
CA THR A 250 22.98 -13.56 19.40
C THR A 250 23.70 -12.33 18.85
N ALA A 251 24.84 -11.95 19.44
CA ALA A 251 25.64 -10.82 18.96
C ALA A 251 26.09 -10.95 17.49
N SER A 252 26.21 -12.18 16.99
CA SER A 252 26.53 -12.47 15.58
C SER A 252 25.31 -12.36 14.65
N GLY A 253 24.12 -12.12 15.17
CA GLY A 253 22.86 -12.10 14.43
C GLY A 253 22.23 -13.48 14.22
N ALA A 254 22.78 -14.57 14.76
CA ALA A 254 22.16 -15.89 14.71
C ALA A 254 20.93 -15.98 15.64
N ASN A 255 19.99 -16.89 15.38
CA ASN A 255 18.88 -17.15 16.30
C ASN A 255 19.43 -17.68 17.64
N ALA A 256 19.09 -17.02 18.74
CA ALA A 256 19.52 -17.44 20.08
C ALA A 256 18.72 -18.65 20.59
N GLY A 257 17.54 -18.92 20.01
CA GLY A 257 16.61 -19.95 20.51
C GLY A 257 15.73 -19.46 21.66
N GLY A 258 15.22 -20.38 22.46
CA GLY A 258 14.45 -20.11 23.68
C GLY A 258 12.93 -20.26 23.54
N GLY A 259 12.44 -20.63 22.34
CA GLY A 259 11.02 -20.90 22.08
C GLY A 259 10.57 -22.32 22.47
N ASN A 260 11.47 -23.16 22.96
CA ASN A 260 11.16 -24.56 23.27
C ASN A 260 10.80 -24.73 24.75
N LEU A 261 9.90 -25.68 25.03
CA LEU A 261 9.65 -26.13 26.40
C LEU A 261 10.91 -26.79 26.95
N THR A 262 11.26 -26.45 28.19
CA THR A 262 12.43 -27.00 28.88
C THR A 262 12.02 -27.63 30.21
N ASP A 263 12.94 -28.36 30.83
CA ASP A 263 12.82 -29.00 32.15
C ASP A 263 12.72 -28.00 33.34
N ARG A 264 12.53 -26.71 33.08
CA ARG A 264 12.38 -25.66 34.10
C ARG A 264 10.94 -25.52 34.64
N GLY A 265 10.02 -26.32 34.12
CA GLY A 265 8.62 -26.34 34.52
C GLY A 265 7.69 -25.65 33.52
N GLU A 266 6.42 -26.02 33.57
CA GLU A 266 5.37 -25.45 32.73
C GLU A 266 5.20 -23.94 33.01
N GLY A 267 5.14 -23.14 31.95
CA GLY A 267 5.00 -21.68 32.06
C GLY A 267 6.26 -20.92 32.49
N PHE A 268 7.39 -21.60 32.73
CA PHE A 268 8.65 -20.91 33.04
C PHE A 268 9.21 -20.18 31.81
N VAL A 269 9.41 -18.87 31.93
CA VAL A 269 10.02 -18.05 30.86
C VAL A 269 11.54 -18.10 31.00
N HIS A 270 12.19 -18.81 30.08
CA HIS A 270 13.65 -18.89 30.04
C HIS A 270 14.27 -17.63 29.40
N ASP A 271 15.29 -17.09 30.04
CA ASP A 271 15.96 -15.84 29.73
C ASP A 271 17.44 -15.89 30.10
N LEU A 272 18.19 -14.82 29.82
CA LEU A 272 19.62 -14.75 30.13
C LEU A 272 19.91 -14.88 31.63
N THR A 273 18.97 -14.46 32.49
CA THR A 273 19.09 -14.56 33.95
C THR A 273 19.05 -16.01 34.41
N SER A 274 18.08 -16.77 33.93
CA SER A 274 17.93 -18.19 34.23
C SER A 274 19.06 -19.02 33.59
N LEU A 275 19.51 -18.66 32.38
CA LEU A 275 20.71 -19.27 31.79
C LEU A 275 21.94 -19.06 32.67
N ALA A 276 22.18 -17.83 33.15
CA ALA A 276 23.30 -17.54 34.05
C ALA A 276 23.22 -18.37 35.35
N ARG A 277 22.03 -18.53 35.92
CA ARG A 277 21.82 -19.41 37.08
C ARG A 277 22.15 -20.87 36.78
N ASP A 278 21.75 -21.39 35.63
CA ASP A 278 22.01 -22.78 35.26
C ASP A 278 23.51 -23.01 35.02
N VAL A 279 24.20 -22.07 34.36
CA VAL A 279 25.67 -22.12 34.18
C VAL A 279 26.39 -22.08 35.52
N ALA A 280 26.02 -21.15 36.41
CA ALA A 280 26.61 -21.06 37.75
C ALA A 280 26.32 -22.30 38.61
N THR A 281 25.14 -22.90 38.47
CA THR A 281 24.80 -24.19 39.10
C THR A 281 25.74 -25.29 38.60
N GLY A 282 26.01 -25.35 37.30
CA GLY A 282 26.99 -26.28 36.72
C GLY A 282 28.41 -26.06 37.24
N VAL A 283 28.83 -24.81 37.43
CA VAL A 283 30.14 -24.49 38.05
C VAL A 283 30.19 -24.98 39.50
N LEU A 284 29.15 -24.74 40.30
CA LEU A 284 29.08 -25.24 41.67
C LEU A 284 29.11 -26.78 41.71
N ALA A 285 28.37 -27.41 40.80
CA ALA A 285 28.25 -28.87 40.68
C ALA A 285 29.56 -29.59 40.27
N ARG A 286 30.60 -28.86 39.85
CA ARG A 286 31.96 -29.41 39.68
C ARG A 286 32.61 -29.82 41.01
N SER A 287 32.23 -29.16 42.10
CA SER A 287 32.87 -29.32 43.42
C SER A 287 32.04 -30.09 44.43
N MET A 288 30.76 -30.31 44.14
CA MET A 288 29.82 -31.00 45.03
C MET A 288 28.59 -31.49 44.25
N ASP A 289 27.80 -32.37 44.87
CA ASP A 289 26.51 -32.77 44.30
C ASP A 289 25.43 -31.72 44.58
N VAL A 290 24.61 -31.43 43.57
CA VAL A 290 23.60 -30.36 43.63
C VAL A 290 22.30 -30.87 43.00
N ASP A 291 21.21 -30.86 43.77
CA ASP A 291 19.87 -31.02 43.20
C ASP A 291 19.52 -29.76 42.39
N ILE A 292 19.56 -29.91 41.07
CA ILE A 292 19.36 -28.80 40.13
C ILE A 292 17.91 -28.32 40.06
N TYR A 293 16.95 -29.12 40.54
CA TYR A 293 15.53 -28.79 40.53
C TYR A 293 15.04 -28.28 41.88
N ASN A 294 15.68 -28.70 42.97
CA ASN A 294 15.35 -28.27 44.34
C ASN A 294 16.60 -27.81 45.10
N LEU A 295 17.07 -26.59 44.77
CA LEU A 295 18.28 -26.02 45.36
C LEU A 295 18.13 -25.76 46.86
N HIS A 296 19.03 -26.33 47.66
CA HIS A 296 19.17 -25.95 49.07
C HIS A 296 19.51 -24.44 49.17
N PRO A 297 18.98 -23.68 50.16
CA PRO A 297 19.20 -22.23 50.26
C PRO A 297 20.68 -21.81 50.26
N ALA A 298 21.56 -22.63 50.86
CA ALA A 298 23.00 -22.39 50.84
C ALA A 298 23.60 -22.49 49.43
N HIS A 299 23.13 -23.42 48.59
CA HIS A 299 23.59 -23.56 47.21
C HIS A 299 23.07 -22.41 46.35
N ALA A 300 21.81 -22.01 46.54
CA ALA A 300 21.23 -20.85 45.86
C ALA A 300 22.05 -19.58 46.16
N LYS A 301 22.39 -19.33 47.43
CA LYS A 301 23.28 -18.21 47.80
C LYS A 301 24.63 -18.29 47.10
N ARG A 302 25.25 -19.47 47.06
CA ARG A 302 26.56 -19.64 46.40
C ARG A 302 26.48 -19.43 44.88
N ILE A 303 25.38 -19.81 44.24
CA ILE A 303 25.11 -19.54 42.83
C ILE A 303 25.07 -18.03 42.56
N GLU A 304 24.36 -17.26 43.39
CA GLU A 304 24.33 -15.79 43.26
C GLU A 304 25.72 -15.17 43.43
N GLU A 305 26.52 -15.69 44.36
CA GLU A 305 27.92 -15.26 44.54
C GLU A 305 28.75 -15.53 43.28
N ILE A 306 28.65 -16.72 42.68
CA ILE A 306 29.35 -17.05 41.42
C ILE A 306 28.96 -16.10 40.29
N ILE A 307 27.66 -15.81 40.14
CA ILE A 307 27.15 -14.88 39.12
C ILE A 307 27.71 -13.46 39.36
N THR A 308 27.70 -13.01 40.62
CA THR A 308 28.18 -11.69 41.02
C THR A 308 29.69 -11.55 40.85
N GLU A 309 30.45 -12.60 41.20
CA GLU A 309 31.90 -12.65 41.01
C GLU A 309 32.28 -12.55 39.53
N ASN A 310 31.46 -13.13 38.63
CA ASN A 310 31.61 -13.06 37.17
C ASN A 310 33.01 -13.48 36.66
N LYS A 311 33.63 -14.45 37.30
CA LYS A 311 34.98 -14.95 36.97
C LYS A 311 34.95 -16.26 36.19
N PRO A 312 36.02 -16.62 35.47
CA PRO A 312 36.17 -17.96 34.93
C PRO A 312 36.12 -19.02 36.04
N PRO A 313 35.54 -20.21 35.79
CA PRO A 313 35.03 -20.67 34.49
C PRO A 313 33.63 -20.15 34.12
N PHE A 314 32.88 -19.55 35.07
CA PHE A 314 31.49 -19.13 34.87
C PHE A 314 31.32 -18.16 33.69
N SER A 315 32.10 -17.08 33.65
CA SER A 315 31.97 -16.05 32.61
C SER A 315 32.19 -16.63 31.21
N VAL A 316 33.18 -17.53 31.05
CA VAL A 316 33.48 -18.18 29.78
C VAL A 316 32.33 -19.07 29.31
N PHE A 317 31.83 -19.96 30.17
CA PHE A 317 30.73 -20.85 29.80
C PHE A 317 29.45 -20.05 29.49
N ARG A 318 29.12 -19.05 30.31
CA ARG A 318 27.98 -18.17 30.05
C ARG A 318 28.10 -17.54 28.67
N ASP A 319 29.24 -16.95 28.35
CA ASP A 319 29.43 -16.25 27.08
C ASP A 319 29.38 -17.20 25.89
N LYS A 320 29.88 -18.44 26.02
CA LYS A 320 29.71 -19.50 24.99
C LYS A 320 28.23 -19.83 24.76
N PHE A 321 27.43 -20.01 25.81
CA PHE A 321 25.98 -20.24 25.65
C PHE A 321 25.23 -19.02 25.07
N ILE A 322 25.62 -17.79 25.43
CA ILE A 322 24.95 -16.58 24.90
C ILE A 322 25.28 -16.35 23.41
N THR A 323 26.50 -16.68 23.00
CA THR A 323 26.96 -16.42 21.63
C THR A 323 26.61 -17.55 20.67
N MET A 324 26.43 -18.78 21.16
CA MET A 324 26.11 -19.92 20.31
C MET A 324 24.69 -19.81 19.73
N PRO A 325 24.50 -20.14 18.44
CA PRO A 325 23.16 -20.31 17.87
C PRO A 325 22.36 -21.36 18.66
N GLY A 326 21.12 -21.05 19.02
CA GLY A 326 20.27 -21.95 19.80
C GLY A 326 20.71 -22.15 21.26
N GLY A 327 21.61 -21.33 21.79
CA GLY A 327 22.09 -21.48 23.18
C GLY A 327 21.00 -21.38 24.24
N MET A 328 19.88 -20.74 23.93
CA MET A 328 18.69 -20.65 24.78
C MET A 328 17.74 -21.86 24.63
N ASP A 329 17.99 -22.79 23.72
CA ASP A 329 17.12 -23.97 23.53
C ASP A 329 17.43 -25.10 24.53
N TYR A 330 18.56 -25.01 25.25
CA TYR A 330 18.98 -26.08 26.14
C TYR A 330 18.20 -26.11 27.45
N SER A 331 17.89 -27.35 27.88
CA SER A 331 17.32 -27.62 29.19
C SER A 331 18.32 -27.27 30.29
N ARG A 332 17.83 -27.00 31.50
CA ARG A 332 18.64 -26.80 32.70
C ARG A 332 19.61 -27.96 32.88
N ALA A 333 19.14 -29.19 32.80
CA ALA A 333 19.98 -30.37 32.96
C ALA A 333 21.13 -30.41 31.96
N ILE A 334 20.88 -30.08 30.68
CA ILE A 334 21.92 -30.03 29.66
C ILE A 334 22.92 -28.91 29.92
N VAL A 335 22.45 -27.72 30.29
CA VAL A 335 23.35 -26.59 30.61
C VAL A 335 24.25 -26.94 31.81
N VAL A 336 23.66 -27.41 32.92
CA VAL A 336 24.41 -27.80 34.13
C VAL A 336 25.40 -28.90 33.81
N ALA A 337 24.96 -29.99 33.15
CA ALA A 337 25.83 -31.12 32.83
C ALA A 337 26.98 -30.72 31.90
N SER A 338 26.71 -29.88 30.88
CA SER A 338 27.75 -29.39 29.96
C SER A 338 28.85 -28.63 30.69
N VAL A 339 28.49 -27.81 31.68
CA VAL A 339 29.48 -27.07 32.49
C VAL A 339 30.17 -28.00 33.49
N LYS A 340 29.41 -28.86 34.18
CA LYS A 340 29.93 -29.78 35.20
C LYS A 340 30.96 -30.76 34.63
N GLU A 341 30.63 -31.39 33.51
CA GLU A 341 31.42 -32.47 32.92
C GLU A 341 32.50 -31.97 31.94
N ALA A 342 32.49 -30.68 31.60
CA ALA A 342 33.49 -30.10 30.72
C ALA A 342 34.91 -30.23 31.31
N PRO A 343 35.92 -30.65 30.52
CA PRO A 343 37.29 -30.82 30.98
C PRO A 343 37.85 -29.56 31.67
N ILE A 344 38.63 -29.74 32.73
CA ILE A 344 39.29 -28.63 33.42
C ILE A 344 40.24 -27.93 32.44
N GLY A 345 40.16 -26.60 32.36
CA GLY A 345 41.01 -25.79 31.48
C GLY A 345 40.46 -25.60 30.07
N ILE A 346 39.35 -26.24 29.68
CA ILE A 346 38.70 -25.99 28.38
C ILE A 346 38.19 -24.55 28.26
N GLU A 347 37.84 -23.92 29.39
CA GLU A 347 37.47 -22.51 29.46
C GLU A 347 38.63 -21.55 29.12
N VAL A 348 39.87 -22.03 29.05
CA VAL A 348 41.06 -21.22 28.73
C VAL A 348 41.45 -21.39 27.25
N ILE A 349 40.78 -22.29 26.52
CA ILE A 349 41.03 -22.56 25.10
C ILE A 349 40.09 -21.66 24.26
N PRO A 350 40.62 -20.88 23.29
CA PRO A 350 39.86 -19.89 22.51
C PRO A 350 38.56 -20.41 21.87
#